data_AF-A0A8H3WV46-F1
#
_entry.id   AF-A0A8H3WV46-F1
#
_cell.length_a   1.000
_cell.length_b   1.000
_cell.length_c   1.000
_cell.angle_alpha   90.00
_cell.angle_beta   90.00
_cell.angle_gamma   90.00
#
_symmetry.space_group_name_H-M   'P 1'
#
loop_
_entity.id
_entity.type
_entity.pdbx_description
1 polymer ?
#
loop_
_entity_poly.entity_id
_entity_poly.type
_entity_poly.pdbx_seq_one_letter_code
_entity_poly.pdbx_strand_id
1 'polypeptide(L)'
;MIDNVIPPINSSVNSSTTKISIYFASPVSLSTGNVTIYKASDHSIRQRISATSEFCKLSNDGKVVNISIINSTFNEYREKYYVKMDNNFAKSREYNNEPLGGIESEVWILKSESRIKRTDEDVTGLIQLTPDAYKKFNRFSKADQLNYFDALKQELINKVPVQNSNLTLG
;
A
#
# COMPACT_ATOMS: atom_id res chain seq x y z
N MET A 1 13.04 -19.09 -5.72
CA MET A 1 13.77 -17.80 -5.81
C MET A 1 12.95 -16.84 -6.67
N ILE A 2 13.02 -15.55 -6.38
CA ILE A 2 12.40 -14.50 -7.22
C ILE A 2 13.25 -14.35 -8.47
N ASP A 3 12.60 -14.34 -9.63
CA ASP A 3 13.22 -14.23 -10.95
C ASP A 3 13.13 -12.79 -11.48
N ASN A 4 11.95 -12.17 -11.40
CA ASN A 4 11.73 -10.81 -11.87
C ASN A 4 10.54 -10.14 -11.17
N VAL A 5 10.40 -8.83 -11.35
CA VAL A 5 9.28 -8.03 -10.86
C VAL A 5 8.78 -7.08 -11.94
N ILE A 6 7.47 -6.83 -11.94
CA ILE A 6 6.81 -5.86 -12.81
C ILE A 6 5.95 -4.93 -11.94
N PRO A 7 6.07 -3.61 -12.04
CA PRO A 7 7.03 -2.88 -12.86
C PRO A 7 8.49 -3.16 -12.46
N PRO A 8 9.46 -3.05 -13.40
CA PRO A 8 10.87 -3.29 -13.09
C PRO A 8 11.41 -2.36 -12.00
N ILE A 9 12.50 -2.77 -11.35
CA ILE A 9 13.18 -1.93 -10.37
C ILE A 9 13.59 -0.60 -11.01
N ASN A 10 13.36 0.50 -10.30
CA ASN A 10 13.57 1.89 -10.71
C ASN A 10 12.68 2.42 -11.83
N SER A 11 11.64 1.68 -12.25
CA SER A 11 10.71 2.15 -13.28
C SER A 11 9.73 3.20 -12.78
N SER A 12 9.04 3.84 -13.73
CA SER A 12 7.99 4.80 -13.47
C SER A 12 6.66 4.13 -13.10
N VAL A 13 5.91 4.75 -12.19
CA VAL A 13 4.53 4.41 -11.79
C VAL A 13 3.71 5.68 -11.62
N ASN A 14 2.39 5.53 -11.59
CA ASN A 14 1.44 6.62 -11.34
C ASN A 14 0.10 6.05 -10.86
N SER A 15 -0.91 6.90 -10.69
CA SER A 15 -2.25 6.50 -10.21
C SER A 15 -3.01 5.54 -11.12
N SER A 16 -2.58 5.32 -12.38
CA SER A 16 -3.15 4.28 -13.25
C SER A 16 -2.41 2.94 -13.16
N THR A 17 -1.36 2.84 -12.33
CA THR A 17 -0.68 1.58 -12.05
C THR A 17 -1.53 0.76 -11.07
N THR A 18 -2.40 -0.09 -11.61
CA THR A 18 -3.37 -0.87 -10.84
C THR A 18 -2.90 -2.29 -10.51
N LYS A 19 -1.67 -2.64 -10.89
CA LYS A 19 -1.13 -3.99 -10.75
C LYS A 19 0.38 -3.98 -10.61
N ILE A 20 0.90 -4.81 -9.71
CA ILE A 20 2.29 -5.26 -9.70
C ILE A 20 2.33 -6.80 -9.76
N SER A 21 3.42 -7.36 -10.25
CA SER A 21 3.62 -8.78 -10.40
C SER A 21 5.02 -9.20 -9.93
N ILE A 22 5.09 -10.35 -9.25
CA ILE A 22 6.33 -10.98 -8.81
C ILE A 22 6.45 -12.32 -9.52
N TYR A 23 7.56 -12.53 -10.23
CA TYR A 23 7.87 -13.74 -10.96
C TYR A 23 8.81 -14.59 -10.13
N PHE A 24 8.50 -15.89 -10.05
CA PHE A 24 9.30 -16.90 -9.38
C PHE A 24 9.88 -17.85 -10.41
N ALA A 25 11.13 -18.29 -10.21
CA ALA A 25 11.81 -19.22 -11.12
C ALA A 25 11.08 -20.58 -11.21
N SER A 26 10.47 -21.00 -10.09
CA SER A 26 9.74 -22.26 -9.93
C SER A 26 8.34 -22.00 -9.37
N PRO A 27 7.38 -22.93 -9.55
CA PRO A 27 6.03 -22.77 -9.02
C PRO A 27 6.00 -22.64 -7.50
N VAL A 28 5.14 -21.75 -7.00
CA VAL A 28 5.00 -21.45 -5.58
C VAL A 28 3.57 -21.61 -5.08
N SER A 29 3.42 -21.70 -3.76
CA SER A 29 2.14 -21.59 -3.05
C SER A 29 2.15 -20.33 -2.18
N LEU A 30 1.05 -19.56 -2.20
CA LEU A 30 0.87 -18.41 -1.31
C LEU A 30 0.77 -18.89 0.14
N SER A 31 1.32 -18.11 1.08
CA SER A 31 1.31 -18.41 2.52
C SER A 31 0.81 -17.22 3.32
N THR A 32 1.52 -16.74 4.35
CA THR A 32 0.96 -15.82 5.38
C THR A 32 1.67 -14.47 5.43
N GLY A 33 2.71 -14.26 4.62
CA GLY A 33 3.38 -12.97 4.53
C GLY A 33 2.55 -11.92 3.78
N ASN A 34 3.01 -10.67 3.83
CA ASN A 34 2.39 -9.55 3.12
C ASN A 34 3.32 -8.98 2.07
N VAL A 35 2.72 -8.24 1.13
CA VAL A 35 3.41 -7.24 0.32
C VAL A 35 2.97 -5.86 0.83
N THR A 36 3.93 -5.02 1.18
CA THR A 36 3.67 -3.66 1.65
C THR A 36 4.39 -2.65 0.77
N ILE A 37 3.67 -1.63 0.32
CA ILE A 37 4.19 -0.52 -0.45
C ILE A 37 4.34 0.66 0.48
N TYR A 38 5.54 1.22 0.50
CA TYR A 38 5.91 2.35 1.34
C TYR A 38 6.23 3.56 0.49
N LYS A 39 5.95 4.74 1.02
CA LYS A 39 6.51 5.99 0.55
C LYS A 39 7.94 6.11 1.06
N ALA A 40 8.88 6.43 0.18
CA ALA A 40 10.31 6.44 0.54
C ALA A 40 10.69 7.66 1.39
N SER A 41 9.99 8.79 1.24
CA SER A 41 10.34 10.03 1.96
C SER A 41 10.17 9.93 3.48
N ASP A 42 9.18 9.17 3.95
CA ASP A 42 8.77 9.13 5.37
C ASP A 42 8.45 7.71 5.87
N HIS A 43 8.68 6.68 5.04
CA HIS A 43 8.37 5.28 5.33
C HIS A 43 6.89 5.02 5.69
N SER A 44 5.98 5.90 5.30
CA SER A 44 4.54 5.69 5.50
C SER A 44 4.03 4.57 4.59
N ILE A 45 3.09 3.77 5.11
CA ILE A 45 2.47 2.68 4.36
C ILE A 45 1.41 3.25 3.44
N ARG A 46 1.53 2.95 2.15
CA ARG A 46 0.57 3.31 1.10
C ARG A 46 -0.46 2.21 0.88
N GLN A 47 -0.01 0.97 0.90
CA GLN A 47 -0.89 -0.19 0.75
C GLN A 47 -0.21 -1.42 1.37
N ARG A 48 -1.00 -2.26 2.06
CA ARG A 48 -0.56 -3.56 2.55
C ARG A 48 -1.54 -4.62 2.05
N ILE A 49 -1.01 -5.68 1.47
CA ILE A 49 -1.78 -6.76 0.87
C ILE A 49 -1.30 -8.10 1.45
N SER A 50 -2.22 -8.88 2.02
CA SER A 50 -1.93 -10.25 2.47
C SER A 50 -1.84 -11.20 1.28
N ALA A 51 -0.92 -12.16 1.33
CA ALA A 51 -0.83 -13.25 0.37
C ALA A 51 -2.15 -14.04 0.21
N THR A 52 -2.97 -14.11 1.26
CA THR A 52 -4.27 -14.83 1.27
C THR A 52 -5.46 -13.97 0.87
N SER A 53 -5.25 -12.68 0.57
CA SER A 53 -6.34 -11.78 0.19
C SER A 53 -6.76 -11.95 -1.27
N GLU A 54 -7.98 -11.54 -1.60
CA GLU A 54 -8.51 -11.53 -2.98
C GLU A 54 -7.72 -10.62 -3.95
N PHE A 55 -6.95 -9.68 -3.39
CA PHE A 55 -6.06 -8.78 -4.12
C PHE A 55 -4.75 -9.45 -4.53
N CYS A 56 -4.50 -10.69 -4.11
CA CYS A 56 -3.31 -11.47 -4.44
C CYS A 56 -3.73 -12.72 -5.23
N LYS A 57 -3.35 -12.79 -6.51
CA LYS A 57 -3.74 -13.87 -7.42
C LYS A 57 -2.52 -14.57 -8.01
N LEU A 58 -2.42 -15.86 -7.72
CA LEU A 58 -1.43 -16.73 -8.34
C LEU A 58 -1.87 -17.11 -9.76
N SER A 59 -0.96 -17.06 -10.73
CA SER A 59 -1.17 -17.55 -12.09
C SER A 59 -1.39 -19.07 -12.12
N ASN A 60 -1.97 -19.55 -13.22
CA ASN A 60 -2.27 -20.99 -13.39
C ASN A 60 -1.01 -21.87 -13.36
N ASP A 61 0.11 -21.37 -13.88
CA ASP A 61 1.41 -22.06 -13.84
C ASP A 61 2.10 -21.99 -12.46
N GLY A 62 1.53 -21.23 -11.52
CA GLY A 62 2.06 -21.06 -10.17
C GLY A 62 3.34 -20.22 -10.09
N LYS A 63 3.78 -19.58 -11.17
CA LYS A 63 5.06 -18.84 -11.22
C LYS A 63 4.92 -17.33 -11.08
N VAL A 64 3.72 -16.78 -11.22
CA VAL A 64 3.49 -15.33 -11.19
C VAL A 64 2.45 -14.99 -10.15
N VAL A 65 2.83 -14.16 -9.18
CA VAL A 65 1.88 -13.57 -8.23
C VAL A 65 1.51 -12.19 -8.72
N ASN A 66 0.22 -11.96 -8.91
CA ASN A 66 -0.36 -10.70 -9.37
C ASN A 66 -1.05 -10.01 -8.20
N ILE A 67 -0.67 -8.76 -7.93
CA ILE A 67 -1.12 -8.00 -6.77
C ILE A 67 -1.87 -6.77 -7.28
N SER A 68 -3.13 -6.63 -6.88
CA SER A 68 -3.98 -5.50 -7.22
C SER A 68 -3.60 -4.26 -6.41
N ILE A 69 -3.38 -3.16 -7.11
CA ILE A 69 -3.03 -1.86 -6.54
C ILE A 69 -4.19 -0.90 -6.70
N ILE A 70 -4.51 -0.16 -5.63
CA ILE A 70 -5.53 0.89 -5.68
C ILE A 70 -4.93 2.19 -6.24
N ASN A 71 -5.73 2.99 -6.95
CA ASN A 71 -5.25 4.17 -7.66
C ASN A 71 -4.58 5.23 -6.75
N SER A 72 -4.92 5.24 -5.46
CA SER A 72 -4.34 6.15 -4.46
C SER A 72 -2.94 5.75 -3.98
N THR A 73 -2.47 4.55 -4.29
CA THR A 73 -1.17 4.05 -3.81
C THR A 73 0.00 4.88 -4.36
N PHE A 74 0.00 5.14 -5.66
CA PHE A 74 1.05 5.88 -6.38
C PHE A 74 0.55 7.25 -6.87
N ASN A 75 -0.16 7.98 -6.01
CA ASN A 75 -0.81 9.26 -6.39
C ASN A 75 0.04 10.51 -6.07
N GLU A 76 1.17 10.38 -5.39
CA GLU A 76 2.07 11.51 -5.13
C GLU A 76 3.07 11.62 -6.27
N TYR A 77 3.33 12.84 -6.69
CA TYR A 77 4.19 13.12 -7.83
C TYR A 77 5.60 13.45 -7.36
N ARG A 78 6.60 13.08 -8.16
CA ARG A 78 8.04 13.22 -7.81
C ARG A 78 8.43 12.52 -6.50
N GLU A 79 7.60 11.60 -6.06
CA GLU A 79 7.82 10.71 -4.93
C GLU A 79 8.43 9.37 -5.38
N LYS A 80 9.16 8.71 -4.49
CA LYS A 80 9.63 7.34 -4.65
C LYS A 80 8.85 6.42 -3.72
N TYR A 81 8.63 5.20 -4.17
CA TYR A 81 8.02 4.14 -3.39
C TYR A 81 8.96 2.94 -3.36
N TYR A 82 8.86 2.13 -2.31
CA TYR A 82 9.50 0.82 -2.31
C TYR A 82 8.51 -0.26 -1.93
N VAL A 83 8.63 -1.42 -2.60
CA VAL A 83 7.81 -2.60 -2.35
C VAL A 83 8.61 -3.58 -1.51
N LYS A 84 8.08 -3.91 -0.33
CA LYS A 84 8.63 -4.95 0.54
C LYS A 84 7.72 -6.18 0.46
N MET A 85 8.31 -7.36 0.34
CA MET A 85 7.60 -8.63 0.46
C MET A 85 8.17 -9.36 1.68
N ASP A 86 7.30 -9.79 2.59
CA ASP A 86 7.73 -10.51 3.79
C ASP A 86 8.32 -11.87 3.43
N ASN A 87 9.24 -12.36 4.27
CA ASN A 87 9.62 -13.78 4.26
C ASN A 87 8.37 -14.64 4.48
N ASN A 88 8.34 -15.85 3.88
CA ASN A 88 7.18 -16.74 3.96
C ASN A 88 5.89 -16.13 3.37
N PHE A 89 6.01 -15.13 2.49
CA PHE A 89 4.90 -14.72 1.61
C PHE A 89 4.51 -15.85 0.65
N ALA A 90 5.52 -16.51 0.09
CA ALA A 90 5.37 -17.65 -0.81
C ALA A 90 6.24 -18.83 -0.34
N LYS A 91 5.83 -20.05 -0.71
CA LYS A 91 6.51 -21.31 -0.42
C LYS A 91 6.83 -22.05 -1.70
N SER A 92 8.00 -22.69 -1.78
CA SER A 92 8.39 -23.48 -2.95
C SER A 92 7.59 -24.77 -3.04
N ARG A 93 6.94 -25.03 -4.18
CA ARG A 93 6.28 -26.35 -4.40
C ARG A 93 7.29 -27.46 -4.67
N GLU A 94 8.46 -27.12 -5.19
CA GLU A 94 9.51 -28.10 -5.52
C GLU A 94 10.29 -28.56 -4.28
N TYR A 95 10.36 -27.74 -3.24
CA TYR A 95 11.14 -28.00 -2.03
C TYR A 95 10.23 -28.13 -0.81
N ASN A 96 9.30 -29.10 -0.82
CA ASN A 96 8.44 -29.46 0.33
C ASN A 96 7.74 -28.27 1.03
N ASN A 97 7.26 -27.27 0.27
CA ASN A 97 6.64 -26.06 0.80
C ASN A 97 7.58 -25.23 1.71
N GLU A 98 8.87 -25.24 1.43
CA GLU A 98 9.86 -24.40 2.11
C GLU A 98 9.52 -22.90 1.93
N PRO A 99 9.50 -22.11 3.02
CA PRO A 99 9.33 -20.67 2.96
C PRO A 99 10.40 -19.98 2.11
N LEU A 100 9.98 -19.15 1.16
CA LEU A 100 10.89 -18.35 0.36
C LEU A 100 11.23 -17.03 1.05
N GLY A 101 12.45 -16.55 0.76
CA GLY A 101 12.89 -15.20 1.09
C GLY A 101 12.03 -14.14 0.40
N GLY A 102 11.84 -13.04 1.12
CA GLY A 102 11.09 -11.87 0.71
C GLY A 102 11.84 -10.94 -0.24
N ILE A 103 11.29 -9.75 -0.41
CA ILE A 103 11.95 -8.61 -1.03
C ILE A 103 12.23 -7.62 0.10
N GLU A 104 13.50 -7.34 0.35
CA GLU A 104 13.91 -6.41 1.39
C GLU A 104 13.53 -4.96 1.06
N SER A 105 13.48 -4.12 2.10
CA SER A 105 13.25 -2.69 1.94
C SER A 105 14.24 -2.07 0.95
N GLU A 106 13.76 -1.11 0.16
CA GLU A 106 14.59 -0.35 -0.80
C GLU A 106 15.24 -1.17 -1.93
N VAL A 107 14.92 -2.46 -2.07
CA VAL A 107 15.36 -3.26 -3.23
C VAL A 107 14.48 -2.96 -4.45
N TRP A 108 13.16 -3.09 -4.30
CA TRP A 108 12.22 -2.83 -5.39
C TRP A 108 11.68 -1.40 -5.30
N ILE A 109 12.46 -0.46 -5.82
CA ILE A 109 12.12 0.97 -5.86
C ILE A 109 11.29 1.29 -7.11
N LEU A 110 10.25 2.10 -6.97
CA LEU A 110 9.39 2.63 -8.03
C LEU A 110 9.35 4.16 -7.94
N LYS A 111 9.28 4.84 -9.08
CA LYS A 111 9.33 6.31 -9.14
C LYS A 111 8.04 6.86 -9.70
N SER A 112 7.42 7.81 -9.01
CA SER A 112 6.26 8.49 -9.60
C SER A 112 6.66 9.48 -10.69
N GLU A 113 5.85 9.54 -11.73
CA GLU A 113 6.00 10.53 -12.79
C GLU A 113 5.63 11.95 -12.32
N SER A 114 5.99 12.96 -13.11
CA SER A 114 5.56 14.34 -12.89
C SER A 114 4.10 14.56 -13.28
N ARG A 115 3.39 15.46 -12.58
CA ARG A 115 2.00 15.84 -12.92
C ARG A 115 1.83 16.20 -14.39
N ILE A 116 0.93 15.48 -15.07
CA ILE A 116 0.08 16.10 -16.08
C ILE A 116 -1.11 16.68 -15.31
N LYS A 117 -1.34 17.99 -15.39
CA LYS A 117 -2.48 18.65 -14.72
C LYS A 117 -3.77 17.95 -15.14
N ARG A 118 -4.40 17.24 -14.21
CA ARG A 118 -5.81 16.84 -14.31
C ARG A 118 -6.57 17.60 -13.23
N THR A 119 -7.77 18.04 -13.58
CA THR A 119 -8.75 18.52 -12.62
C THR A 119 -9.25 17.30 -11.85
N ASP A 120 -8.86 17.21 -10.58
CA ASP A 120 -9.38 16.21 -9.67
C ASP A 120 -10.82 16.60 -9.28
N GLU A 121 -11.73 15.64 -9.21
CA GLU A 121 -13.11 15.84 -8.74
C GLU A 121 -13.17 15.78 -7.20
N ASP A 122 -14.13 16.48 -6.60
CA ASP A 122 -14.36 16.43 -5.16
C ASP A 122 -14.87 15.04 -4.75
N VAL A 123 -14.31 14.47 -3.68
CA VAL A 123 -14.70 13.17 -3.13
C VAL A 123 -15.14 13.32 -1.69
N THR A 124 -16.35 12.82 -1.38
CA THR A 124 -16.89 12.78 -0.02
C THR A 124 -16.81 11.36 0.53
N GLY A 125 -16.39 11.22 1.79
CA GLY A 125 -16.31 9.93 2.50
C GLY A 125 -16.84 10.04 3.93
N LEU A 126 -17.24 8.90 4.49
CA LEU A 126 -17.65 8.77 5.89
C LEU A 126 -16.53 8.13 6.70
N ILE A 127 -16.19 8.73 7.84
CA ILE A 127 -15.21 8.21 8.78
C ILE A 127 -15.94 7.85 10.08
N GLN A 128 -15.74 6.62 10.54
CA GLN A 128 -16.32 6.14 11.79
C GLN A 128 -15.22 5.77 12.78
N LEU A 129 -15.35 6.27 14.01
CA LEU A 129 -14.48 5.84 15.11
C LEU A 129 -14.80 4.38 15.48
N THR A 130 -13.76 3.64 15.88
CA THR A 130 -13.98 2.34 16.50
C THR A 130 -14.76 2.49 17.81
N PRO A 131 -15.48 1.45 18.27
CA PRO A 131 -16.26 1.53 19.51
C PRO A 131 -15.44 2.00 20.72
N ASP A 132 -14.18 1.58 20.82
CA ASP A 132 -13.30 1.96 21.92
C ASP A 132 -12.81 3.41 21.80
N ALA A 133 -12.45 3.85 20.58
CA ALA A 133 -12.09 5.25 20.33
C ALA A 133 -13.27 6.18 20.61
N TYR A 134 -14.50 5.79 20.22
CA TYR A 134 -15.72 6.53 20.49
C TYR A 134 -16.01 6.68 21.98
N LYS A 135 -15.88 5.60 22.77
CA LYS A 135 -16.03 5.66 24.24
C LYS A 135 -15.04 6.61 24.89
N LYS A 136 -13.79 6.62 24.42
CA LYS A 136 -12.75 7.54 24.89
C LYS A 136 -13.08 8.98 24.53
N PHE A 137 -13.46 9.21 23.28
CA PHE A 137 -13.82 10.52 22.75
C PHE A 137 -15.00 11.17 23.48
N ASN A 138 -16.02 10.40 23.84
CA ASN A 138 -17.18 10.91 24.60
C ASN A 138 -16.86 11.36 26.03
N ARG A 139 -15.71 10.97 26.58
CA ARG A 139 -15.26 11.38 27.92
C ARG A 139 -14.42 12.66 27.89
N PHE A 140 -14.05 13.13 26.71
CA PHE A 140 -13.24 14.34 26.54
C PHE A 140 -14.05 15.61 26.80
N SER A 141 -13.35 16.66 27.24
CA SER A 141 -13.91 18.00 27.26
C SER A 141 -14.17 18.48 25.82
N LYS A 142 -14.98 19.54 25.64
CA LYS A 142 -15.20 20.12 24.31
C LYS A 142 -13.90 20.54 23.62
N ALA A 143 -12.95 21.09 24.38
CA ALA A 143 -11.64 21.49 23.84
C ALA A 143 -10.81 20.28 23.39
N ASP A 144 -10.80 19.21 24.18
CA ASP A 144 -10.08 17.98 23.85
C ASP A 144 -10.70 17.23 22.67
N GLN A 145 -12.03 17.31 22.50
CA GLN A 145 -12.72 16.78 21.33
C GLN A 145 -12.29 17.50 20.05
N LEU A 146 -12.18 18.83 20.08
CA LEU A 146 -11.67 19.62 18.95
C LEU A 146 -10.22 19.26 18.63
N ASN A 147 -9.35 19.21 19.65
CA ASN A 147 -7.95 18.80 19.48
C ASN A 147 -7.81 17.39 18.88
N TYR A 148 -8.70 16.46 19.27
CA TYR A 148 -8.72 15.11 18.73
C TYR A 148 -9.11 15.10 17.24
N PHE A 149 -10.12 15.88 16.83
CA PHE A 149 -10.50 16.01 15.43
C PHE A 149 -9.42 16.69 14.60
N ASP A 150 -8.76 17.72 15.12
CA ASP A 150 -7.64 18.38 14.43
C ASP A 150 -6.49 17.40 14.21
N ALA A 151 -6.16 16.58 15.21
CA ALA A 151 -5.15 15.53 15.07
C ALA A 151 -5.53 14.51 14.00
N LEU A 152 -6.78 14.02 14.00
CA LEU A 152 -7.28 13.11 12.96
C LEU A 152 -7.23 13.74 11.57
N LYS A 153 -7.60 15.02 11.45
CA LYS A 153 -7.52 15.76 10.19
C LYS A 153 -6.09 15.79 9.66
N GLN A 154 -5.12 16.11 10.51
CA GLN A 154 -3.71 16.13 10.13
C GLN A 154 -3.20 14.74 9.73
N GLU A 155 -3.58 13.70 10.46
CA GLU A 155 -3.24 12.32 10.08
C GLU A 155 -3.83 11.94 8.71
N LEU A 156 -5.07 12.33 8.42
CA LEU A 156 -5.71 12.07 7.12
C LEU A 156 -5.03 12.84 5.99
N ILE A 157 -4.71 14.11 6.20
CA ILE A 157 -3.96 14.95 5.25
C ILE A 157 -2.65 14.27 4.86
N ASN A 158 -1.91 13.77 5.85
CA ASN A 158 -0.63 13.10 5.63
C ASN A 158 -0.79 11.76 4.90
N LYS A 159 -1.89 11.02 5.14
CA LYS A 159 -2.12 9.69 4.55
C LYS A 159 -2.80 9.71 3.19
N VAL A 160 -3.61 10.73 2.88
CA VAL A 160 -4.38 10.86 1.62
C VAL A 160 -3.73 11.88 0.68
N PRO A 161 -2.42 12.15 0.85
CA PRO A 161 -1.69 13.36 0.39
C PRO A 161 -2.55 14.48 -0.21
N VAL A 162 -3.52 14.98 0.57
CA VAL A 162 -4.37 16.12 0.19
C VAL A 162 -3.83 17.38 0.84
N GLN A 163 -3.96 18.53 0.19
CA GLN A 163 -3.65 19.80 0.84
C GLN A 163 -4.66 20.06 1.97
N ASN A 164 -4.24 20.69 3.06
CA ASN A 164 -5.12 21.00 4.20
C ASN A 164 -6.34 21.86 3.79
N SER A 165 -6.17 22.71 2.77
CA SER A 165 -7.25 23.50 2.16
C SER A 165 -8.31 22.68 1.43
N ASN A 166 -7.99 21.42 1.10
CA ASN A 166 -8.81 20.55 0.25
C ASN A 166 -9.47 19.42 1.06
N LEU A 167 -9.32 19.43 2.40
CA LEU A 167 -10.01 18.50 3.30
C LEU A 167 -10.88 19.28 4.29
N THR A 168 -12.18 19.06 4.21
CA THR A 168 -13.16 19.53 5.20
C THR A 168 -13.67 18.34 6.00
N LEU A 169 -13.75 18.51 7.32
CA LEU A 169 -14.44 17.59 8.22
C LEU A 169 -15.68 18.36 8.69
N GLY A 170 -16.85 17.91 8.25
CA GLY A 170 -18.16 18.48 8.56
C GLY A 170 -18.90 17.69 9.63
#